data_AF-A0A3N7G8T4-F1
#
_entry.id   AF-A0A3N7G8T4-F1
#
_cell.length_a   1.000
_cell.length_b   1.000
_cell.length_c   1.000
_cell.angle_alpha   90.00
_cell.angle_beta   90.00
_cell.angle_gamma   90.00
#
_symmetry.space_group_name_H-M   'P 1'
#
loop_
_entity.id
_entity.type
_entity.pdbx_description
1 polymer ?
#
loop_
_entity_poly.entity_id
_entity_poly.type
_entity_poly.pdbx_seq_one_letter_code
_entity_poly.pdbx_strand_id
1 'polypeptide(L)'
;MHGVFENTSAVSIAGNKNLCGGILQLNLPTCRSKSTKPKSSTKLTLIVAIPCGFIGLIFIASFLFLCCLKKSLRKTKNELSCEMPFRTVAYKDLLQATNGFSSGNLVGAGSFGSVYKGVLAVDGVIVAVKVFNLLREGASKSFMRECAALLNIRHRNLVKVLFACAGVDV
;
A
#
# COMPACT_ATOMS: atom_id res chain seq x y z
N MET A 1 -16.50 74.11 17.43
CA MET A 1 -17.82 73.88 16.80
C MET A 1 -18.83 73.81 17.93
N HIS A 2 -19.54 74.91 18.20
CA HIS A 2 -20.62 74.92 19.20
C HIS A 2 -21.84 74.21 18.60
N GLY A 3 -22.32 73.17 19.27
CA GLY A 3 -23.43 72.35 18.79
C GLY A 3 -24.75 72.74 19.47
N VAL A 4 -25.87 72.53 18.79
CA VAL A 4 -27.23 72.82 19.32
C VAL A 4 -27.50 72.13 20.67
N PHE A 5 -26.79 71.03 20.98
CA PHE A 5 -26.94 70.25 22.21
C PHE A 5 -26.06 70.72 23.39
N GLU A 6 -25.27 71.79 23.25
CA GLU A 6 -24.53 72.36 24.38
C GLU A 6 -25.40 73.28 25.25
N ASN A 7 -26.45 73.87 24.69
CA ASN A 7 -27.40 74.68 25.45
C ASN A 7 -28.56 73.80 25.97
N THR A 8 -28.45 73.36 27.23
CA THR A 8 -29.44 72.50 27.88
C THR A 8 -30.81 73.15 28.08
N SER A 9 -30.88 74.49 28.10
CA SER A 9 -32.14 75.23 28.23
C SER A 9 -32.92 75.33 26.90
N ALA A 10 -32.26 75.09 25.77
CA ALA A 10 -32.86 75.20 24.44
C ALA A 10 -33.35 73.86 23.86
N VAL A 11 -33.10 72.74 24.54
CA VAL A 11 -33.40 71.39 24.03
C VAL A 11 -34.23 70.60 25.04
N SER A 12 -35.42 70.13 24.62
CA SER A 12 -36.24 69.21 25.39
C SER A 12 -36.02 67.77 24.92
N ILE A 13 -35.59 66.90 25.84
CA ILE A 13 -35.34 65.48 25.58
C ILE A 13 -36.43 64.59 26.22
N ALA A 14 -37.41 65.21 26.90
CA ALA A 14 -38.50 64.52 27.57
C ALA A 14 -39.29 63.62 26.61
N GLY A 15 -39.40 62.33 26.95
CA GLY A 15 -40.08 61.31 26.14
C GLY A 15 -39.17 60.36 25.35
N ASN A 16 -37.89 60.71 25.16
CA ASN A 16 -36.94 59.91 24.38
C ASN A 16 -36.17 58.90 25.25
N LYS A 17 -36.82 57.78 25.60
CA LYS A 17 -36.31 56.79 26.56
C LYS A 17 -35.07 55.98 26.11
N ASN A 18 -34.69 56.05 24.82
CA ASN A 18 -33.60 55.26 24.24
C ASN A 18 -32.32 56.07 23.98
N LEU A 19 -32.25 57.32 24.43
CA LEU A 19 -31.03 58.12 24.31
C LEU A 19 -30.04 57.72 25.41
N CYS A 20 -28.76 57.72 25.05
CA CYS A 20 -27.66 57.42 25.96
C CYS A 20 -26.44 58.29 25.60
N GLY A 21 -25.54 58.55 26.55
CA GLY A 21 -24.35 59.39 26.34
C GLY A 21 -24.63 60.91 26.39
N GLY A 22 -23.85 61.71 25.67
CA GLY A 22 -23.99 63.18 25.63
C GLY A 22 -23.33 63.90 26.82
N ILE A 23 -23.68 65.18 27.01
CA ILE A 23 -23.14 66.02 28.09
C ILE A 23 -23.75 65.65 29.44
N LEU A 24 -22.96 65.76 30.52
CA LEU A 24 -23.36 65.40 31.89
C LEU A 24 -24.64 66.11 32.38
N GLN A 25 -24.88 67.33 31.92
CA GLN A 25 -26.04 68.13 32.35
C GLN A 25 -27.40 67.55 31.88
N LEU A 26 -27.40 66.66 30.89
CA LEU A 26 -28.63 66.02 30.37
C LEU A 26 -29.01 64.73 31.11
N ASN A 27 -28.21 64.28 32.09
CA ASN A 27 -28.45 63.09 32.93
C ASN A 27 -28.85 61.81 32.15
N LEU A 28 -28.29 61.64 30.96
CA LEU A 28 -28.55 60.48 30.10
C LEU A 28 -27.75 59.25 30.58
N PRO A 29 -28.30 58.03 30.45
CA PRO A 29 -27.57 56.81 30.81
C PRO A 29 -26.36 56.60 29.89
N THR A 30 -25.30 55.99 30.41
CA THR A 30 -24.12 55.65 29.60
C THR A 30 -24.50 54.62 28.53
N CYS A 31 -24.10 54.85 27.27
CA CYS A 31 -24.34 53.88 26.21
C CYS A 31 -23.62 52.56 26.52
N ARG A 32 -24.36 51.46 26.52
CA ARG A 32 -23.78 50.12 26.63
C ARG A 32 -23.06 49.79 25.32
N SER A 33 -21.76 50.04 25.27
CA SER A 33 -20.91 49.52 24.22
C SER A 33 -20.93 48.00 24.28
N LYS A 34 -21.47 47.33 23.26
CA LYS A 34 -21.35 45.88 23.12
C LYS A 34 -19.90 45.59 22.74
N SER A 35 -19.03 45.40 23.74
CA SER A 35 -17.74 44.76 23.48
C SER A 35 -18.01 43.29 23.17
N THR A 36 -18.09 42.96 21.89
CA THR A 36 -17.95 41.57 21.44
C THR A 36 -16.56 41.10 21.85
N LYS A 37 -16.49 40.32 22.94
CA LYS A 37 -15.26 39.58 23.27
C LYS A 37 -14.89 38.73 22.05
N PRO A 38 -13.66 38.80 21.52
CA PRO A 38 -13.26 37.93 20.42
C PRO A 38 -13.31 36.48 20.92
N LYS A 39 -14.16 35.64 20.31
CA LYS A 39 -14.11 34.20 20.52
C LYS A 39 -12.77 33.72 19.97
N SER A 40 -11.90 33.20 20.85
CA SER A 40 -10.56 32.72 20.55
C SER A 40 -10.61 31.61 19.48
N SER A 41 -10.32 31.99 18.23
CA SER A 41 -10.28 31.12 17.04
C SER A 41 -9.24 30.01 17.16
N THR A 42 -8.24 30.18 18.02
CA THR A 42 -7.16 29.21 18.28
C THR A 42 -7.66 27.94 18.94
N LYS A 43 -8.66 27.99 19.84
CA LYS A 43 -9.23 26.77 20.45
C LYS A 43 -9.97 25.90 19.43
N LEU A 44 -10.76 26.53 18.55
CA LEU A 44 -11.49 25.82 17.48
C LEU A 44 -10.53 25.24 16.43
N THR A 45 -9.47 25.95 16.10
CA THR A 45 -8.45 25.48 15.14
C THR A 45 -7.72 24.24 15.68
N LEU A 46 -7.37 24.22 16.97
CA LEU A 46 -6.75 23.07 17.63
C LEU A 46 -7.68 21.85 17.70
N ILE A 47 -8.97 22.04 17.99
CA ILE A 47 -9.96 20.96 18.09
C ILE A 47 -10.15 20.25 16.74
N VAL A 48 -10.01 20.95 15.61
CA VAL A 48 -10.17 20.36 14.28
C VAL A 48 -8.86 19.80 13.73
N ALA A 49 -7.73 20.49 13.95
CA ALA A 49 -6.44 20.08 13.40
C ALA A 49 -5.94 18.74 13.95
N ILE A 50 -6.16 18.46 15.25
CA ILE A 50 -5.69 17.23 15.91
C ILE A 50 -6.35 15.98 15.29
N PRO A 51 -7.69 15.82 15.28
CA PRO A 51 -8.33 14.64 14.71
C PRO A 51 -8.06 14.48 13.21
N CYS A 52 -8.02 15.58 12.44
CA CYS A 52 -7.64 15.51 11.01
C CYS A 52 -6.22 14.98 10.81
N GLY A 53 -5.27 15.37 11.66
CA GLY A 53 -3.90 14.86 11.62
C GLY A 53 -3.83 13.35 11.93
N PHE A 54 -4.54 12.90 12.97
CA PHE A 54 -4.61 11.47 13.32
C PHE A 54 -5.24 10.63 12.22
N ILE A 55 -6.35 11.09 11.64
CA ILE A 55 -7.02 10.42 10.53
C ILE A 55 -6.07 10.32 9.33
N GLY A 56 -5.39 11.41 8.97
CA GLY A 56 -4.40 11.42 7.90
C GLY A 56 -3.26 10.43 8.14
N LEU A 57 -2.71 10.37 9.35
CA LEU A 57 -1.65 9.43 9.70
C LEU A 57 -2.10 7.97 9.60
N ILE A 58 -3.33 7.65 10.03
CA ILE A 58 -3.90 6.31 9.91
C ILE A 58 -4.09 5.93 8.44
N PHE A 59 -4.59 6.85 7.60
CA PHE A 59 -4.73 6.61 6.17
C PHE A 59 -3.37 6.37 5.50
N ILE A 60 -2.34 7.16 5.83
CA ILE A 60 -0.99 6.97 5.30
C ILE A 60 -0.41 5.62 5.76
N ALA A 61 -0.51 5.30 7.05
CA ALA A 61 -0.02 4.03 7.59
C ALA A 61 -0.74 2.82 6.96
N SER A 62 -2.08 2.89 6.83
CA SER A 62 -2.89 1.86 6.17
C SER A 62 -2.54 1.72 4.69
N PHE A 63 -2.38 2.84 3.98
CA PHE A 63 -1.96 2.82 2.58
C PHE A 63 -0.57 2.21 2.42
N LEU A 64 0.40 2.61 3.24
CA LEU A 64 1.75 2.02 3.25
C LEU A 64 1.70 0.54 3.60
N PHE A 65 0.89 0.13 4.57
CA PHE A 65 0.70 -1.27 4.93
C PHE A 65 0.10 -2.08 3.77
N LEU A 66 -0.98 -1.60 3.15
CA LEU A 66 -1.59 -2.22 1.96
C LEU A 66 -0.62 -2.25 0.76
N CYS A 67 0.18 -1.20 0.56
CA CYS A 67 1.24 -1.16 -0.44
C CYS A 67 2.34 -2.17 -0.15
N CYS A 68 2.72 -2.35 1.12
CA CYS A 68 3.68 -3.36 1.56
C CYS A 68 3.13 -4.78 1.36
N LEU A 69 1.85 -5.02 1.68
CA LEU A 69 1.18 -6.29 1.42
C LEU A 69 1.08 -6.58 -0.09
N LYS A 70 0.68 -5.60 -0.90
CA LYS A 70 0.68 -5.71 -2.36
C LYS A 70 2.08 -5.93 -2.91
N LYS A 71 3.11 -5.29 -2.36
CA LYS A 71 4.51 -5.49 -2.75
C LYS A 71 5.00 -6.89 -2.38
N SER A 72 4.59 -7.42 -1.22
CA SER A 72 4.86 -8.79 -0.78
C SER A 72 4.18 -9.81 -1.71
N LEU A 73 2.88 -9.65 -1.98
CA LEU A 73 2.12 -10.51 -2.90
C LEU A 73 2.61 -10.40 -4.35
N ARG A 74 2.98 -9.20 -4.80
CA ARG A 74 3.58 -8.98 -6.13
C ARG A 74 4.98 -9.58 -6.20
N LYS A 75 5.75 -9.54 -5.12
CA LYS A 75 7.03 -10.25 -5.03
C LYS A 75 6.81 -11.75 -5.10
N THR A 76 5.81 -12.31 -4.43
CA THR A 76 5.43 -13.73 -4.56
C THR A 76 4.92 -14.07 -5.96
N LYS A 77 4.11 -13.21 -6.60
CA LYS A 77 3.65 -13.41 -7.98
C LYS A 77 4.78 -13.31 -9.01
N ASN A 78 5.71 -12.39 -8.83
CA ASN A 78 6.90 -12.26 -9.68
C ASN A 78 7.93 -13.36 -9.39
N GLU A 79 7.95 -13.90 -8.17
CA GLU A 79 8.71 -15.11 -7.82
C GLU A 79 8.01 -16.38 -8.34
N LEU A 80 6.69 -16.40 -8.57
CA LEU A 80 6.01 -17.55 -9.18
C LEU A 80 6.02 -17.47 -10.72
N SER A 81 5.99 -16.25 -11.25
CA SER A 81 6.07 -15.96 -12.68
C SER A 81 7.53 -15.78 -13.06
N CYS A 82 8.20 -16.91 -13.30
CA CYS A 82 9.37 -16.94 -14.16
C CYS A 82 8.94 -16.46 -15.56
N GLU A 83 8.88 -15.15 -15.80
CA GLU A 83 8.88 -14.59 -17.16
C GLU A 83 10.25 -14.90 -17.77
N MET A 84 10.35 -16.10 -18.31
CA MET A 84 11.52 -16.60 -18.98
C MET A 84 11.31 -16.52 -20.49
N PRO A 85 12.31 -16.06 -21.26
CA PRO A 85 12.24 -15.97 -22.73
C PRO A 85 12.20 -17.34 -23.44
N PHE A 86 12.07 -18.44 -22.70
CA PHE A 86 12.01 -19.80 -23.25
C PHE A 86 10.64 -20.40 -22.98
N ARG A 87 10.09 -21.07 -24.01
CA ARG A 87 8.79 -21.74 -24.05
C ARG A 87 8.37 -22.25 -22.66
N THR A 88 7.32 -21.67 -22.09
CA THR A 88 6.68 -22.21 -20.89
C THR A 88 6.27 -23.65 -21.19
N VAL A 89 6.88 -24.61 -20.50
CA VAL A 89 6.51 -26.03 -20.63
C VAL A 89 5.39 -26.30 -19.64
N ALA A 90 4.27 -26.83 -20.12
CA ALA A 90 3.14 -27.12 -19.25
C ALA A 90 3.45 -28.31 -18.34
N TYR A 91 2.85 -28.35 -17.15
CA TYR A 91 3.01 -29.50 -16.25
C TYR A 91 2.66 -30.83 -16.94
N LYS A 92 1.63 -30.83 -17.79
CA LYS A 92 1.20 -31.98 -18.57
C LYS A 92 2.30 -32.52 -19.49
N ASP A 93 3.11 -31.65 -20.08
CA ASP A 93 4.19 -32.06 -20.96
C ASP A 93 5.29 -32.78 -20.18
N LEU A 94 5.63 -32.29 -18.98
CA LEU A 94 6.59 -32.95 -18.09
C LEU A 94 6.04 -34.28 -17.56
N LEU A 95 4.76 -34.33 -17.22
CA LEU A 95 4.08 -35.54 -16.78
C LEU A 95 4.11 -36.61 -17.87
N GLN A 96 3.77 -36.26 -19.11
CA GLN A 96 3.84 -37.17 -20.24
C GLN A 96 5.28 -37.59 -20.55
N ALA A 97 6.21 -36.64 -20.56
CA ALA A 97 7.62 -36.91 -20.86
C ALA A 97 8.25 -37.90 -19.88
N THR A 98 7.82 -37.88 -18.62
CA THR A 98 8.33 -38.74 -17.54
C THR A 98 7.50 -40.00 -17.31
N ASN A 99 6.49 -40.27 -18.16
CA ASN A 99 5.52 -41.35 -17.96
C ASN A 99 4.87 -41.31 -16.56
N GLY A 100 4.34 -40.15 -16.18
CA GLY A 100 3.69 -39.94 -14.89
C GLY A 100 4.66 -39.94 -13.71
N PHE A 101 5.91 -39.51 -13.90
CA PHE A 101 6.98 -39.64 -12.90
C PHE A 101 7.18 -41.09 -12.42
N SER A 102 7.09 -42.05 -13.36
CA SER A 102 7.28 -43.48 -13.08
C SER A 102 8.62 -43.77 -12.40
N SER A 103 8.65 -44.73 -11.48
CA SER A 103 9.87 -45.21 -10.83
C SER A 103 10.90 -45.74 -11.83
N GLY A 104 10.46 -46.29 -12.96
CA GLY A 104 11.36 -46.74 -14.04
C GLY A 104 12.13 -45.59 -14.72
N ASN A 105 11.68 -44.35 -14.54
CA ASN A 105 12.34 -43.14 -15.03
C ASN A 105 13.09 -42.40 -13.91
N LEU A 106 13.10 -42.88 -12.66
CA LEU A 106 13.81 -42.22 -11.57
C LEU A 106 15.32 -42.35 -11.78
N VAL A 107 16.00 -41.21 -11.87
CA VAL A 107 17.47 -41.13 -11.98
C VAL A 107 18.10 -41.07 -10.59
N GLY A 108 17.45 -40.38 -9.66
CA GLY A 108 17.92 -40.29 -8.27
C GLY A 108 16.99 -39.46 -7.40
N ALA A 109 17.03 -39.71 -6.10
CA ALA A 109 16.28 -38.97 -5.10
C ALA A 109 17.19 -38.56 -3.95
N GLY A 110 16.94 -37.37 -3.40
CA GLY A 110 17.68 -36.83 -2.27
C GLY A 110 16.86 -35.81 -1.48
N SER A 111 17.50 -35.14 -0.55
CA SER A 111 16.85 -34.19 0.37
C SER A 111 16.16 -33.01 -0.35
N PHE A 112 16.66 -32.62 -1.52
CA PHE A 112 16.13 -31.51 -2.32
C PHE A 112 15.02 -31.93 -3.30
N GLY A 113 14.76 -33.23 -3.45
CA GLY A 113 13.76 -33.76 -4.38
C GLY A 113 14.26 -34.94 -5.21
N SER A 114 13.53 -35.21 -6.28
CA SER A 114 13.74 -36.36 -7.16
C SER A 114 14.02 -35.91 -8.59
N VAL A 115 14.89 -36.61 -9.29
CA VAL A 115 15.24 -36.35 -10.69
C VAL A 115 14.76 -37.52 -11.53
N TYR A 116 13.99 -37.21 -12.58
CA TYR A 116 13.45 -38.20 -13.51
C TYR A 116 14.02 -37.99 -14.92
N LYS A 117 14.22 -39.08 -15.65
CA LYS A 117 14.47 -39.05 -17.08
C LYS A 117 13.14 -38.79 -17.80
N GLY A 118 13.14 -37.83 -18.72
CA GLY A 118 11.99 -37.54 -19.57
C GLY A 118 12.36 -37.47 -21.04
N VAL A 119 11.39 -37.71 -21.91
CA VAL A 119 11.52 -37.52 -23.37
C VAL A 119 10.44 -36.55 -23.82
N LEU A 120 10.82 -35.36 -24.29
CA LEU A 120 9.86 -34.35 -24.74
C LEU A 120 9.18 -34.79 -26.04
N ALA A 121 7.85 -34.79 -26.07
CA ALA A 121 7.06 -35.32 -27.18
C ALA A 121 7.24 -34.55 -28.51
N VAL A 122 7.50 -33.24 -28.43
CA VAL A 122 7.58 -32.36 -29.61
C VAL A 122 8.84 -32.65 -30.44
N ASP A 123 9.98 -32.89 -29.77
CA ASP A 123 11.30 -32.92 -30.42
C ASP A 123 12.12 -34.18 -30.10
N GLY A 124 11.59 -35.12 -29.29
CA GLY A 124 12.30 -36.34 -28.87
C GLY A 124 13.49 -36.11 -27.94
N VAL A 125 13.69 -34.88 -27.48
CA VAL A 125 14.84 -34.48 -26.65
C VAL A 125 14.75 -35.16 -25.27
N ILE A 126 15.84 -35.82 -24.88
CA ILE A 126 16.00 -36.42 -23.55
C ILE A 126 16.34 -35.31 -22.55
N VAL A 127 15.59 -35.24 -21.46
CA VAL A 127 15.74 -34.24 -20.40
C VAL A 127 15.81 -34.88 -19.02
N ALA A 128 16.44 -34.18 -18.08
CA ALA A 128 16.35 -34.48 -16.65
C ALA A 128 15.33 -33.54 -16.00
N VAL A 129 14.26 -34.09 -15.44
CA VAL A 129 13.19 -33.35 -14.76
C VAL A 129 13.41 -33.43 -13.26
N LYS A 130 13.86 -32.33 -12.64
CA LYS A 130 14.03 -32.23 -11.18
C LYS A 130 12.73 -31.75 -10.52
N VAL A 131 12.10 -32.63 -9.75
CA VAL A 131 10.92 -32.35 -8.93
C VAL A 131 11.39 -32.02 -7.52
N PHE A 132 11.16 -30.80 -7.06
CA PHE A 132 11.64 -30.31 -5.77
C PHE A 132 10.73 -30.75 -4.61
N ASN A 133 11.32 -31.10 -3.47
CA ASN A 133 10.57 -31.36 -2.24
C ASN A 133 10.19 -30.05 -1.54
N LEU A 134 8.94 -29.61 -1.72
CA LEU A 134 8.42 -28.36 -1.16
C LEU A 134 8.07 -28.42 0.34
N LEU A 135 8.09 -29.60 0.96
CA LEU A 135 7.80 -29.75 2.39
C LEU A 135 8.88 -29.12 3.28
N ARG A 136 10.06 -28.84 2.72
CA ARG A 136 11.15 -28.19 3.44
C ARG A 136 10.92 -26.68 3.51
N GLU A 137 11.07 -26.12 4.71
CA GLU A 137 10.98 -24.67 4.92
C GLU A 137 11.97 -23.94 4.00
N GLY A 138 11.45 -22.98 3.22
CA GLY A 138 12.24 -22.22 2.26
C GLY A 138 12.58 -22.95 0.94
N ALA A 139 12.08 -24.17 0.70
CA ALA A 139 12.35 -24.91 -0.54
C ALA A 139 11.93 -24.14 -1.80
N SER A 140 10.75 -23.52 -1.80
CA SER A 140 10.28 -22.68 -2.91
C SER A 140 11.20 -21.49 -3.17
N LYS A 141 11.69 -20.81 -2.12
CA LYS A 141 12.65 -19.71 -2.24
C LYS A 141 14.02 -20.20 -2.75
N SER A 142 14.49 -21.35 -2.29
CA SER A 142 15.74 -21.97 -2.76
C SER A 142 15.64 -22.36 -4.23
N PHE A 143 14.53 -23.01 -4.62
CA PHE A 143 14.20 -23.34 -6.00
C PHE A 143 14.27 -22.13 -6.91
N MET A 144 13.58 -21.04 -6.53
CA MET A 144 13.57 -19.82 -7.32
C MET A 144 14.95 -19.20 -7.47
N ARG A 145 15.77 -19.22 -6.42
CA ARG A 145 17.17 -18.74 -6.50
C ARG A 145 18.04 -19.63 -7.36
N GLU A 146 17.95 -20.95 -7.20
CA GLU A 146 18.69 -21.93 -8.00
C GLU A 146 18.34 -21.79 -9.49
N CYS A 147 17.04 -21.72 -9.81
CA CYS A 147 16.57 -21.49 -11.16
C CYS A 147 17.09 -20.14 -11.69
N ALA A 148 16.89 -19.04 -10.97
CA ALA A 148 17.36 -17.72 -11.40
C ALA A 148 18.88 -17.69 -11.64
N ALA A 149 19.67 -18.36 -10.80
CA ALA A 149 21.12 -18.46 -10.99
C ALA A 149 21.46 -19.27 -12.25
N LEU A 150 20.93 -20.50 -12.36
CA LEU A 150 21.26 -21.40 -13.47
C LEU A 150 20.70 -20.95 -14.82
N LEU A 151 19.64 -20.15 -14.81
CA LEU A 151 19.07 -19.55 -16.02
C LEU A 151 19.95 -18.42 -16.58
N ASN A 152 20.63 -17.69 -15.70
CA ASN A 152 21.48 -16.56 -16.09
C ASN A 152 22.93 -16.97 -16.36
N ILE A 153 23.38 -18.11 -15.84
CA ILE A 153 24.74 -18.60 -16.03
C ILE A 153 24.82 -19.48 -17.27
N ARG A 154 25.63 -19.06 -18.26
CA ARG A 154 25.97 -19.88 -19.43
C ARG A 154 27.43 -20.25 -19.38
N HIS A 155 27.73 -21.51 -19.07
CA HIS A 155 29.09 -22.01 -19.01
C HIS A 155 29.14 -23.47 -19.48
N ARG A 156 30.20 -23.86 -20.21
CA ARG A 156 30.38 -25.21 -20.76
C ARG A 156 30.40 -26.34 -19.71
N ASN A 157 30.76 -26.00 -18.47
CA ASN A 157 30.84 -26.96 -17.36
C ASN A 157 29.64 -26.86 -16.38
N LEU A 158 28.61 -26.07 -16.72
CA LEU A 158 27.42 -25.95 -15.89
C LEU A 158 26.19 -26.44 -16.64
N VAL A 159 25.30 -27.12 -15.92
CA VAL A 159 24.05 -27.62 -16.48
C VAL A 159 23.19 -26.43 -16.90
N LYS A 160 22.75 -26.45 -18.16
CA LYS A 160 21.81 -25.47 -18.69
C LYS A 160 20.40 -25.87 -18.27
N VAL A 161 19.70 -24.98 -17.56
CA VAL A 161 18.26 -25.13 -17.34
C VAL A 161 17.54 -24.74 -18.63
N LEU A 162 16.74 -25.67 -19.16
CA LEU A 162 15.96 -25.45 -20.38
C LEU A 162 14.63 -24.75 -20.08
N PHE A 163 13.93 -25.26 -19.07
CA PHE A 163 12.58 -24.84 -18.69
C PHE A 163 12.42 -24.94 -17.18
N ALA A 164 11.52 -24.15 -16.61
CA ALA A 164 11.09 -24.25 -15.22
C ALA A 164 9.57 -24.17 -15.16
N CYS A 165 8.95 -25.05 -14.37
CA CYS A 165 7.50 -25.07 -14.14
C CYS A 165 7.25 -24.83 -12.65
N ALA A 166 6.42 -23.85 -12.33
CA ALA A 166 6.07 -23.46 -10.96
C ALA A 166 4.55 -23.44 -10.79
N GLY A 167 3.93 -24.62 -10.84
CA GLY A 167 2.48 -24.76 -10.72
C GLY A 167 1.95 -25.96 -11.51
N VAL A 168 0.66 -26.26 -11.29
CA VAL A 168 -0.13 -27.09 -12.19
C VAL A 168 -0.91 -26.11 -13.06
N ASP A 169 -0.66 -26.12 -14.37
CA ASP A 169 -1.52 -25.41 -15.31
C ASP A 169 -2.88 -26.11 -15.30
N VAL A 170 -3.90 -25.44 -14.75
CA VAL A 170 -5.30 -25.91 -14.75
C VAL A 170 -5.96 -25.46 -16.05
#